data_AF-A0A958TMD6-F1
#
_entry.id   AF-A0A958TMD6-F1
#
_cell.length_a   1.000
_cell.length_b   1.000
_cell.length_c   1.000
_cell.angle_alpha   90.00
_cell.angle_beta   90.00
_cell.angle_gamma   90.00
#
_symmetry.space_group_name_H-M   'P 1'
#
loop_
_entity.id
_entity.type
_entity.pdbx_description
1 polymer ?
#
loop_
_entity_poly.entity_id
_entity_poly.type
_entity_poly.pdbx_seq_one_letter_code
_entity_poly.pdbx_strand_id
1 'polypeptide(L)'
;MKQTFTILIIFLISISGFAQCEDIDKLELGGTYLSRTRNYIPFEIKHKDSIERENTFYPYDIKNIEKYSDFILKKAKEYIVTRANIDFYNKLQMGEFQVNFPDSVKAEYDNPELYELSNYNVTYWILFTYRNNGFKYAFGLEFDKDGNMISENKFPDFSLNPEFENLTEPCLALEKVKSDERFKDKKVDFIELAYIDEINTFCWLIKEKYDVYKNQDVEFEKWYEYSELSFYISANKNTLEKIENNKSQVVYCGYKGKFTKEKN
;
A
#
# COMPACT_ATOMS: atom_id res chain seq x y z
N MET A 1 11.94 4.04 51.47
CA MET A 1 11.99 5.20 50.53
C MET A 1 12.65 4.87 49.20
N LYS A 2 13.80 4.19 49.12
CA LYS A 2 14.41 3.84 47.82
C LYS A 2 13.57 2.91 46.94
N GLN A 3 12.96 1.85 47.51
CA GLN A 3 12.13 0.91 46.74
C GLN A 3 10.82 1.52 46.20
N THR A 4 10.19 2.43 46.94
CA THR A 4 8.96 3.11 46.48
C THR A 4 9.23 4.06 45.30
N PHE A 5 10.41 4.71 45.27
CA PHE A 5 10.83 5.54 44.14
C PHE A 5 11.13 4.70 42.89
N THR A 6 11.77 3.53 43.03
CA THR A 6 12.05 2.64 41.89
C THR A 6 10.77 2.11 41.24
N ILE A 7 9.77 1.73 42.04
CA ILE A 7 8.47 1.28 41.53
C ILE A 7 7.72 2.42 40.81
N LEU A 8 7.79 3.65 41.34
CA LEU A 8 7.16 4.81 40.71
C LEU A 8 7.79 5.16 39.35
N ILE A 9 9.11 5.03 39.23
CA ILE A 9 9.84 5.25 37.98
C ILE A 9 9.49 4.17 36.95
N ILE A 10 9.41 2.89 37.35
CA ILE A 10 8.99 1.81 36.46
C ILE A 10 7.55 2.03 35.97
N PHE A 11 6.64 2.46 36.86
CA PHE A 11 5.27 2.79 36.48
C PHE A 11 5.21 4.00 35.52
N LEU A 12 5.95 5.07 35.79
CA LEU A 12 6.00 6.25 34.93
C LEU A 12 6.56 5.93 33.53
N ILE A 13 7.61 5.11 33.44
CA ILE A 13 8.18 4.65 32.15
C ILE A 13 7.18 3.77 31.38
N SER A 14 6.43 2.92 32.10
CA SER A 14 5.42 2.07 31.45
C SER A 14 4.24 2.88 30.89
N ILE A 15 3.81 3.95 31.56
CA ILE A 15 2.68 4.77 31.10
C ILE A 15 3.05 5.58 29.84
N SER A 16 4.27 6.13 29.76
CA SER A 16 4.73 6.86 28.56
C SER A 16 4.93 5.95 27.36
N GLY A 17 5.40 4.71 27.55
CA GLY A 17 5.56 3.75 26.46
C GLY A 17 4.23 3.32 25.80
N PHE A 18 3.13 3.22 26.58
CA PHE A 18 1.80 2.92 26.03
C PHE A 18 1.14 4.12 25.35
N ALA A 19 1.40 5.34 25.81
CA ALA A 19 0.86 6.55 25.18
C ALA A 19 1.52 6.86 23.81
N GLN A 20 2.79 6.49 23.63
CA GLN A 20 3.54 6.72 22.39
C GLN A 20 3.06 5.87 21.20
N CYS A 21 2.32 4.79 21.45
CA CYS A 21 1.74 3.95 20.38
C CYS A 21 0.20 4.02 20.33
N GLU A 22 -0.39 5.08 20.88
CA GLU A 22 -1.78 5.43 20.59
C GLU A 22 -1.94 5.63 19.06
N ASP A 23 -3.05 5.14 18.49
CA ASP A 23 -3.37 5.07 17.06
C ASP A 23 -2.71 3.93 16.26
N ILE A 24 -2.02 2.97 16.89
CA ILE A 24 -1.48 1.81 16.15
C ILE A 24 -2.57 0.91 15.55
N ASP A 25 -3.79 0.98 16.08
CA ASP A 25 -4.97 0.34 15.50
C ASP A 25 -5.34 0.90 14.11
N LYS A 26 -4.72 2.02 13.70
CA LYS A 26 -4.81 2.62 12.36
C LYS A 26 -3.82 2.04 11.34
N LEU A 27 -3.03 1.03 11.72
CA LEU A 27 -2.12 0.36 10.81
C LEU A 27 -2.89 -0.50 9.79
N GLU A 28 -2.73 -0.17 8.52
CA GLU A 28 -3.38 -0.82 7.38
C GLU A 28 -2.38 -1.62 6.52
N LEU A 29 -2.91 -2.35 5.53
CA LEU A 29 -2.10 -2.99 4.51
C LEU A 29 -1.53 -1.93 3.57
N GLY A 30 -0.20 -1.78 3.55
CA GLY A 30 0.46 -0.82 2.67
C GLY A 30 0.72 -1.33 1.26
N GLY A 31 1.10 -0.39 0.38
CA GLY A 31 1.54 -0.65 -1.00
C GLY A 31 0.50 -0.32 -2.06
N THR A 32 0.77 -0.69 -3.32
CA THR A 32 0.03 -0.20 -4.49
C THR A 32 -0.94 -1.24 -5.07
N TYR A 33 -1.45 -2.15 -4.25
CA TYR A 33 -2.35 -3.23 -4.70
C TYR A 33 -3.67 -2.75 -5.31
N LEU A 34 -4.06 -1.48 -5.08
CA LEU A 34 -5.26 -0.86 -5.61
C LEU A 34 -5.07 -0.15 -6.98
N SER A 35 -3.86 -0.11 -7.54
CA SER A 35 -3.56 0.67 -8.76
C SER A 35 -4.07 0.05 -10.08
N ARG A 36 -5.13 -0.77 -10.03
CA ARG A 36 -5.66 -1.52 -11.19
C ARG A 36 -6.70 -0.71 -11.97
N THR A 37 -6.73 -0.88 -13.28
CA THR A 37 -7.87 -0.49 -14.14
C THR A 37 -9.02 -1.53 -14.04
N ARG A 38 -10.10 -1.41 -14.82
CA ARG A 38 -11.31 -2.25 -14.65
C ARG A 38 -11.43 -3.45 -15.61
N ASN A 39 -10.51 -3.65 -16.55
CA ASN A 39 -10.67 -4.63 -17.64
C ASN A 39 -9.80 -5.90 -17.48
N TYR A 40 -9.80 -6.48 -16.28
CA TYR A 40 -8.97 -7.63 -15.93
C TYR A 40 -9.77 -8.94 -15.87
N ILE A 41 -9.15 -10.02 -16.31
CA ILE A 41 -9.53 -11.40 -15.97
C ILE A 41 -8.51 -11.95 -14.96
N PRO A 42 -8.89 -12.16 -13.68
CA PRO A 42 -8.08 -12.88 -12.71
C PRO A 42 -8.04 -14.38 -12.98
N PHE A 43 -6.88 -14.97 -12.76
CA PHE A 43 -6.61 -16.41 -12.83
C PHE A 43 -6.16 -16.91 -11.46
N GLU A 44 -6.72 -18.05 -11.04
CA GLU A 44 -6.35 -18.69 -9.79
C GLU A 44 -5.02 -19.45 -9.96
N ILE A 45 -4.09 -19.26 -9.02
CA ILE A 45 -2.85 -20.04 -8.96
C ILE A 45 -3.01 -21.06 -7.84
N LYS A 46 -3.32 -22.30 -8.20
CA LYS A 46 -3.39 -23.38 -7.21
C LYS A 46 -1.98 -23.73 -6.73
N HIS A 47 -1.64 -23.35 -5.50
CA HIS A 47 -0.41 -23.85 -4.87
C HIS A 47 -0.60 -25.32 -4.50
N LYS A 48 0.38 -26.15 -4.88
CA LYS A 48 0.34 -27.62 -4.76
C LYS A 48 0.12 -28.12 -3.33
N ASP A 49 0.32 -27.27 -2.32
CA ASP A 49 0.28 -27.59 -0.89
C ASP A 49 -0.69 -26.70 -0.06
N SER A 50 -1.45 -25.78 -0.68
CA SER A 50 -2.39 -24.93 0.06
C SER A 50 -3.80 -25.53 0.10
N ILE A 51 -4.08 -26.33 1.13
CA ILE A 51 -5.45 -26.66 1.53
C ILE A 51 -5.99 -25.45 2.30
N GLU A 52 -6.39 -24.37 1.62
CA GLU A 52 -7.25 -23.33 2.22
C GLU A 52 -7.53 -22.22 1.20
N ARG A 53 -8.63 -22.39 0.45
CA ARG A 53 -9.67 -21.39 0.12
C ARG A 53 -10.46 -21.90 -1.10
N GLU A 54 -11.22 -22.97 -0.90
CA GLU A 54 -12.50 -23.10 -1.60
C GLU A 54 -13.39 -21.95 -1.10
N ASN A 55 -13.26 -20.75 -1.66
CA ASN A 55 -14.27 -19.67 -1.69
C ASN A 55 -13.63 -18.32 -2.07
N THR A 56 -13.32 -18.13 -3.34
CA THR A 56 -13.33 -16.80 -4.00
C THR A 56 -13.65 -16.95 -5.49
N PHE A 57 -14.95 -17.06 -5.80
CA PHE A 57 -15.71 -16.50 -6.95
C PHE A 57 -15.20 -16.49 -8.41
N TYR A 58 -14.02 -17.00 -8.78
CA TYR A 58 -13.56 -16.93 -10.18
C TYR A 58 -13.09 -18.29 -10.73
N PRO A 59 -13.58 -18.75 -11.90
CA PRO A 59 -13.61 -20.20 -12.20
C PRO A 59 -12.35 -20.80 -12.84
N TYR A 60 -11.30 -20.02 -13.15
CA TYR A 60 -10.30 -20.46 -14.12
C TYR A 60 -8.88 -20.51 -13.54
N ASP A 61 -8.34 -21.73 -13.56
CA ASP A 61 -6.97 -22.07 -13.21
C ASP A 61 -6.01 -21.40 -14.22
N ILE A 62 -4.92 -20.81 -13.71
CA ILE A 62 -3.85 -20.23 -14.52
C ILE A 62 -3.30 -21.20 -15.58
N LYS A 63 -3.47 -22.53 -15.38
CA LYS A 63 -3.14 -23.56 -16.37
C LYS A 63 -3.79 -23.35 -17.74
N ASN A 64 -4.95 -22.69 -17.82
CA ASN A 64 -5.59 -22.40 -19.11
C ASN A 64 -4.76 -21.45 -19.99
N ILE A 65 -3.86 -20.69 -19.38
CA ILE A 65 -2.97 -19.75 -20.06
C ILE A 65 -1.49 -20.06 -19.78
N GLU A 66 -1.15 -21.28 -19.37
CA GLU A 66 0.20 -21.69 -18.93
C GLU A 66 1.32 -21.27 -19.90
N LYS A 67 1.07 -21.47 -21.21
CA LYS A 67 2.01 -21.10 -22.29
C LYS A 67 2.35 -19.60 -22.32
N TYR A 68 1.49 -18.74 -21.77
CA TYR A 68 1.71 -17.30 -21.66
C TYR A 68 2.18 -16.91 -20.26
N SER A 69 1.61 -17.51 -19.20
CA SER A 69 1.89 -17.12 -17.82
C SER A 69 3.29 -17.51 -17.36
N ASP A 70 3.82 -18.67 -17.76
CA ASP A 70 5.11 -19.18 -17.26
C ASP A 70 6.28 -18.25 -17.58
N PHE A 71 6.29 -17.71 -18.80
CA PHE A 71 7.30 -16.77 -19.23
C PHE A 71 7.21 -15.45 -18.42
N ILE A 72 6.01 -14.96 -18.16
CA ILE A 72 5.79 -13.74 -17.38
C ILE A 72 6.16 -13.94 -15.90
N LEU A 73 5.78 -15.06 -15.30
CA LEU A 73 6.17 -15.41 -13.93
C LEU A 73 7.70 -15.51 -13.79
N LYS A 74 8.38 -16.06 -14.80
CA LYS A 74 9.84 -16.06 -14.87
C LYS A 74 10.40 -14.64 -14.94
N LYS A 75 9.83 -13.75 -15.77
CA LYS A 75 10.24 -12.34 -15.88
C LYS A 75 10.06 -11.57 -14.59
N ALA A 76 8.94 -11.77 -13.89
CA ALA A 76 8.69 -11.17 -12.59
C ALA A 76 9.75 -11.60 -11.56
N LYS A 77 10.05 -12.90 -11.49
CA LYS A 77 11.13 -13.41 -10.63
C LYS A 77 12.48 -12.80 -11.00
N GLU A 78 12.85 -12.80 -12.28
CA GLU A 78 14.12 -12.22 -12.76
C GLU A 78 14.25 -10.75 -12.32
N TYR A 79 13.21 -9.95 -12.51
CA TYR A 79 13.21 -8.55 -12.09
C TYR A 79 13.37 -8.38 -10.57
N ILE A 80 12.56 -9.08 -9.77
CA ILE A 80 12.62 -8.98 -8.30
C ILE A 80 13.99 -9.43 -7.79
N VAL A 81 14.52 -10.56 -8.28
CA VAL A 81 15.82 -11.06 -7.85
C VAL A 81 16.95 -10.11 -8.25
N THR A 82 16.87 -9.51 -9.45
CA THR A 82 17.88 -8.56 -9.90
C THR A 82 17.88 -7.30 -9.05
N ARG A 83 16.69 -6.76 -8.76
CA ARG A 83 16.54 -5.50 -8.03
C ARG A 83 16.72 -5.67 -6.52
N ALA A 84 16.10 -6.69 -5.92
CA ALA A 84 15.98 -6.83 -4.47
C ALA A 84 16.61 -8.10 -3.89
N ASN A 85 17.28 -8.92 -4.70
CA ASN A 85 17.88 -10.21 -4.35
C ASN A 85 16.89 -11.40 -4.17
N ILE A 86 17.46 -12.61 -4.09
CA ILE A 86 16.70 -13.86 -3.97
C ILE A 86 16.06 -14.05 -2.59
N ASP A 87 16.68 -13.54 -1.53
CA ASP A 87 16.18 -13.66 -0.16
C ASP A 87 14.90 -12.86 0.02
N PHE A 88 14.84 -11.65 -0.55
CA PHE A 88 13.61 -10.86 -0.60
C PHE A 88 12.51 -11.59 -1.40
N TYR A 89 12.83 -12.09 -2.60
CA TYR A 89 11.87 -12.85 -3.42
C TYR A 89 11.28 -14.04 -2.67
N ASN A 90 12.08 -14.79 -1.93
CA ASN A 90 11.63 -15.96 -1.18
C ASN A 90 10.67 -15.62 -0.02
N LYS A 91 10.62 -14.36 0.42
CA LYS A 91 9.68 -13.87 1.45
C LYS A 91 8.35 -13.40 0.85
N LEU A 92 8.24 -13.33 -0.48
CA LEU A 92 7.03 -12.87 -1.16
C LEU A 92 6.03 -14.02 -1.30
N GLN A 93 4.78 -13.72 -0.97
CA GLN A 93 3.64 -14.55 -1.32
C GLN A 93 2.97 -13.96 -2.57
N MET A 94 2.92 -14.73 -3.65
CA MET A 94 2.12 -14.35 -4.82
C MET A 94 0.63 -14.51 -4.48
N GLY A 95 -0.15 -13.46 -4.71
CA GLY A 95 -1.58 -13.42 -4.39
C GLY A 95 -2.46 -13.71 -5.60
N GLU A 96 -2.25 -12.98 -6.68
CA GLU A 96 -3.12 -13.01 -7.87
C GLU A 96 -2.29 -12.85 -9.15
N PHE A 97 -2.75 -13.48 -10.23
CA PHE A 97 -2.30 -13.21 -11.59
C PHE A 97 -3.50 -12.81 -12.42
N GLN A 98 -3.37 -11.70 -13.14
CA GLN A 98 -4.47 -11.14 -13.91
C GLN A 98 -4.01 -10.76 -15.30
N VAL A 99 -4.90 -10.91 -16.27
CA VAL A 99 -4.69 -10.46 -17.65
C VAL A 99 -5.58 -9.26 -17.89
N ASN A 100 -5.00 -8.14 -18.27
CA ASN A 100 -5.70 -6.93 -18.66
C ASN A 100 -5.88 -6.88 -20.17
N PHE A 101 -7.09 -6.62 -20.61
CA PHE A 101 -7.42 -6.45 -22.03
C PHE A 101 -7.52 -4.97 -22.39
N PRO A 102 -7.31 -4.59 -23.67
CA PRO A 102 -7.62 -3.23 -24.11
C PRO A 102 -9.12 -2.94 -23.96
N ASP A 103 -9.50 -1.68 -23.69
CA ASP A 103 -10.89 -1.27 -23.42
C ASP A 103 -11.90 -1.65 -24.52
N SER A 104 -11.43 -1.87 -25.76
CA SER A 104 -12.25 -2.33 -26.88
C SER A 104 -12.69 -3.79 -26.75
N VAL A 105 -12.04 -4.57 -25.89
CA VAL A 105 -12.36 -5.97 -25.62
C VAL A 105 -12.96 -6.04 -24.23
N LYS A 106 -14.23 -6.44 -24.16
CA LYS A 106 -14.89 -6.66 -22.87
C LYS A 106 -14.35 -7.95 -22.26
N ALA A 107 -13.66 -7.84 -21.13
CA ALA A 107 -13.21 -8.99 -20.36
C ALA A 107 -14.42 -9.80 -19.85
N GLU A 108 -14.59 -11.01 -20.38
CA GLU A 108 -15.70 -11.91 -20.04
C GLU A 108 -15.15 -13.29 -19.66
N TYR A 109 -15.35 -13.66 -18.40
CA TYR A 109 -14.79 -14.88 -17.83
C TYR A 109 -15.21 -16.14 -18.57
N ASP A 110 -16.43 -16.17 -19.09
CA ASP A 110 -17.06 -17.30 -19.77
C ASP A 110 -16.75 -17.40 -21.26
N ASN A 111 -15.85 -16.56 -21.79
CA ASN A 111 -15.42 -16.58 -23.19
C ASN A 111 -14.03 -17.23 -23.35
N PRO A 112 -13.93 -18.51 -23.78
CA PRO A 112 -12.65 -19.20 -23.93
C PRO A 112 -11.75 -18.63 -25.02
N GLU A 113 -12.27 -17.89 -26.00
CA GLU A 113 -11.46 -17.24 -27.03
C GLU A 113 -10.50 -16.23 -26.42
N LEU A 114 -10.90 -15.60 -25.30
CA LEU A 114 -10.06 -14.66 -24.55
C LEU A 114 -8.84 -15.34 -23.92
N TYR A 115 -8.73 -16.68 -23.91
CA TYR A 115 -7.56 -17.37 -23.34
C TYR A 115 -6.47 -17.62 -24.38
N GLU A 116 -6.76 -17.45 -25.66
CA GLU A 116 -5.74 -17.40 -26.71
C GLU A 116 -5.14 -15.98 -26.76
N LEU A 117 -4.35 -15.65 -25.73
CA LEU A 117 -3.85 -14.29 -25.47
C LEU A 117 -3.04 -13.69 -26.63
N SER A 118 -2.47 -14.52 -27.51
CA SER A 118 -1.77 -14.05 -28.72
C SER A 118 -2.66 -13.29 -29.70
N ASN A 119 -3.99 -13.43 -29.60
CA ASN A 119 -4.94 -12.68 -30.41
C ASN A 119 -5.15 -11.23 -29.94
N TYR A 120 -4.62 -10.88 -28.78
CA TYR A 120 -4.91 -9.62 -28.09
C TYR A 120 -3.63 -8.90 -27.66
N ASN A 121 -3.71 -7.58 -27.54
CA ASN A 121 -2.62 -6.78 -26.95
C ASN A 121 -2.84 -6.63 -25.45
N VAL A 122 -2.56 -7.71 -24.71
CA VAL A 122 -2.79 -7.77 -23.25
C VAL A 122 -1.60 -7.28 -22.44
N THR A 123 -1.86 -6.91 -21.19
CA THR A 123 -0.83 -6.80 -20.15
C THR A 123 -1.11 -7.81 -19.04
N TYR A 124 -0.07 -8.16 -18.29
CA TYR A 124 -0.12 -9.12 -17.20
C TYR A 124 0.20 -8.44 -15.90
N TRP A 125 -0.65 -8.64 -14.90
CA TRP A 125 -0.47 -8.05 -13.58
C TRP A 125 -0.33 -9.15 -12.53
N ILE A 126 0.70 -9.06 -11.70
CA ILE A 126 1.01 -10.04 -10.66
C ILE A 126 1.05 -9.33 -9.31
N LEU A 127 0.21 -9.77 -8.38
CA LEU A 127 0.20 -9.29 -7.00
C LEU A 127 1.18 -10.09 -6.15
N PHE A 128 2.08 -9.40 -5.47
CA PHE A 128 2.90 -9.94 -4.40
C PHE A 128 2.52 -9.33 -3.07
N THR A 129 2.61 -10.13 -2.00
CA THR A 129 2.53 -9.69 -0.62
C THR A 129 3.84 -10.01 0.08
N TYR A 130 4.51 -8.99 0.57
CA TYR A 130 5.66 -9.06 1.45
C TYR A 130 5.21 -9.02 2.90
N ARG A 131 5.83 -9.86 3.74
CA ARG A 131 5.58 -9.88 5.19
C ARG A 131 6.90 -9.84 5.95
N ASN A 132 7.01 -8.91 6.90
CA ASN A 132 8.16 -8.81 7.79
C ASN A 132 7.70 -8.29 9.16
N ASN A 133 8.07 -8.99 10.23
CA ASN A 133 7.70 -8.66 11.62
C ASN A 133 6.20 -8.38 11.84
N GLY A 134 5.32 -9.10 11.15
CA GLY A 134 3.87 -8.91 11.23
C GLY A 134 3.30 -7.80 10.34
N PHE A 135 4.15 -6.96 9.76
CA PHE A 135 3.77 -5.94 8.79
C PHE A 135 3.57 -6.54 7.41
N LYS A 136 2.62 -5.98 6.67
CA LYS A 136 2.28 -6.43 5.32
C LYS A 136 2.41 -5.29 4.34
N TYR A 137 2.95 -5.61 3.17
CA TYR A 137 3.08 -4.71 2.04
C TYR A 137 2.70 -5.46 0.77
N ALA A 138 1.71 -4.97 0.04
CA ALA A 138 1.23 -5.60 -1.18
C ALA A 138 1.51 -4.72 -2.39
N PHE A 139 2.17 -5.27 -3.39
CA PHE A 139 2.53 -4.55 -4.61
C PHE A 139 2.24 -5.37 -5.86
N GLY A 140 1.76 -4.69 -6.88
CA GLY A 140 1.53 -5.27 -8.20
C GLY A 140 2.68 -4.94 -9.15
N LEU A 141 3.12 -5.93 -9.90
CA LEU A 141 4.01 -5.72 -11.06
C LEU A 141 3.22 -5.94 -12.34
N GLU A 142 3.35 -5.01 -13.27
CA GLU A 142 2.69 -5.09 -14.58
C GLU A 142 3.72 -5.27 -15.69
N PHE A 143 3.44 -6.22 -16.59
CA PHE A 143 4.26 -6.58 -17.74
C PHE A 143 3.44 -6.46 -19.02
N ASP A 144 4.07 -5.98 -20.09
CA ASP A 144 3.48 -6.06 -21.42
C ASP A 144 3.48 -7.52 -21.97
N LYS A 145 2.90 -7.70 -23.15
CA LYS A 145 2.82 -9.02 -23.81
C LYS A 145 4.18 -9.67 -24.08
N ASP A 146 5.24 -8.86 -24.18
CA ASP A 146 6.61 -9.28 -24.52
C ASP A 146 7.45 -9.51 -23.25
N GLY A 147 6.87 -9.30 -22.06
CA GLY A 147 7.50 -9.50 -20.77
C GLY A 147 8.38 -8.33 -20.30
N ASN A 148 8.21 -7.14 -20.88
CA ASN A 148 8.84 -5.93 -20.35
C ASN A 148 7.97 -5.37 -19.22
N MET A 149 8.61 -5.00 -18.11
CA MET A 149 7.90 -4.36 -17.01
C MET A 149 7.48 -2.94 -17.41
N ILE A 150 6.20 -2.62 -17.21
CA ILE A 150 5.60 -1.32 -17.53
C ILE A 150 5.09 -0.58 -16.29
N SER A 151 4.98 -1.26 -15.14
CA SER A 151 4.73 -0.62 -13.85
C SER A 151 6.00 0.07 -13.32
N GLU A 152 5.82 1.13 -12.53
CA GLU A 152 6.90 1.73 -11.75
C GLU A 152 7.48 0.74 -10.72
N ASN A 153 8.68 1.03 -10.22
CA ASN A 153 9.27 0.26 -9.12
C ASN A 153 8.41 0.36 -7.86
N LYS A 154 8.20 -0.77 -7.18
CA LYS A 154 7.36 -0.86 -5.98
C LYS A 154 8.10 -1.35 -4.74
N PHE A 155 9.41 -1.52 -4.82
CA PHE A 155 10.23 -1.92 -3.68
C PHE A 155 11.69 -1.48 -3.89
N PRO A 156 12.46 -1.35 -2.79
CA PRO A 156 13.84 -0.89 -2.85
C PRO A 156 14.75 -1.79 -3.68
N ASP A 157 15.63 -1.14 -4.43
CA ASP A 157 16.84 -1.72 -4.99
C ASP A 157 17.84 -2.04 -3.87
N PHE A 158 18.16 -3.32 -3.72
CA PHE A 158 19.06 -3.83 -2.70
C PHE A 158 20.48 -3.26 -2.84
N SER A 159 20.94 -3.00 -4.07
CA SER A 159 22.28 -2.44 -4.30
C SER A 159 22.44 -1.02 -3.75
N LEU A 160 21.34 -0.27 -3.68
CA LEU A 160 21.31 1.11 -3.18
C LEU A 160 20.92 1.19 -1.70
N ASN A 161 20.18 0.20 -1.18
CA ASN A 161 19.72 0.18 0.21
C ASN A 161 19.71 -1.26 0.77
N PRO A 162 20.87 -1.87 1.08
CA PRO A 162 20.93 -3.29 1.47
C PRO A 162 20.23 -3.59 2.81
N GLU A 163 19.93 -2.57 3.61
CA GLU A 163 19.27 -2.68 4.91
C GLU A 163 17.78 -2.33 4.84
N PHE A 164 17.17 -2.31 3.66
CA PHE A 164 15.77 -1.89 3.50
C PHE A 164 14.76 -2.80 4.24
N GLU A 165 15.15 -4.04 4.55
CA GLU A 165 14.32 -5.00 5.30
C GLU A 165 14.45 -4.85 6.83
N ASN A 166 15.35 -4.01 7.34
CA ASN A 166 15.51 -3.74 8.78
C ASN A 166 14.45 -2.73 9.25
N LEU A 167 13.18 -3.14 9.21
CA LEU A 167 12.05 -2.27 9.51
C LEU A 167 11.98 -1.94 11.00
N THR A 168 11.98 -0.66 11.35
CA THR A 168 11.66 -0.14 12.67
C THR A 168 10.16 -0.25 12.93
N GLU A 169 9.78 -0.36 14.20
CA GLU A 169 8.38 -0.39 14.60
C GLU A 169 7.65 0.92 14.22
N PRO A 170 6.40 0.84 13.73
CA PRO A 170 5.61 2.02 13.36
C PRO A 170 5.35 2.97 14.54
N CYS A 171 5.36 2.48 15.79
CA CYS A 171 5.25 3.33 16.99
C CYS A 171 6.34 4.42 17.04
N LEU A 172 7.58 4.11 16.59
CA LEU A 172 8.68 5.07 16.58
C LEU A 172 8.47 6.18 15.55
N ALA A 173 7.85 5.83 14.42
CA ALA A 173 7.45 6.80 13.40
C ALA A 173 6.29 7.67 13.88
N LEU A 174 5.30 7.07 14.56
CA LEU A 174 4.19 7.79 15.18
C LEU A 174 4.65 8.82 16.19
N GLU A 175 5.57 8.44 17.09
CA GLU A 175 6.14 9.38 18.07
C GLU A 175 6.79 10.58 17.35
N LYS A 176 7.52 10.31 16.27
CA LYS A 176 8.18 11.36 15.49
C LYS A 176 7.19 12.32 14.86
N VAL A 177 6.11 11.80 14.25
CA VAL A 177 5.05 12.63 13.65
C VAL A 177 4.28 13.41 14.71
N LYS A 178 3.89 12.78 15.84
CA LYS A 178 3.17 13.45 16.94
C LYS A 178 4.01 14.54 17.62
N SER A 179 5.33 14.46 17.55
CA SER A 179 6.24 15.51 18.02
C SER A 179 6.45 16.66 17.03
N ASP A 180 6.01 16.52 15.78
CA ASP A 180 6.15 17.56 14.76
C ASP A 180 5.09 18.65 14.96
N GLU A 181 5.52 19.92 15.06
CA GLU A 181 4.62 21.06 15.25
C GLU A 181 3.53 21.16 14.17
N ARG A 182 3.77 20.63 12.96
CA ARG A 182 2.77 20.64 11.87
C ARG A 182 1.63 19.65 12.10
N PHE A 183 1.85 18.63 12.94
CA PHE A 183 0.84 17.64 13.34
C PHE A 183 0.11 18.03 14.64
N LYS A 184 0.44 19.19 15.22
CA LYS A 184 -0.15 19.63 16.47
C LYS A 184 -1.68 19.73 16.36
N ASP A 185 -2.37 19.16 17.35
CA ASP A 185 -3.83 19.09 17.44
C ASP A 185 -4.50 18.28 16.30
N LYS A 186 -3.73 17.56 15.49
CA LYS A 186 -4.22 16.66 14.44
C LYS A 186 -4.42 15.24 14.95
N LYS A 187 -5.15 14.45 14.17
CA LYS A 187 -5.40 13.03 14.45
C LYS A 187 -4.86 12.19 13.31
N VAL A 188 -4.40 10.99 13.64
CA VAL A 188 -3.99 10.00 12.63
C VAL A 188 -5.25 9.45 11.95
N ASP A 189 -5.22 9.39 10.61
CA ASP A 189 -6.24 8.70 9.81
C ASP A 189 -5.85 7.22 9.64
N PHE A 190 -4.70 6.99 9.01
CA PHE A 190 -4.11 5.68 8.80
C PHE A 190 -2.58 5.71 8.87
N ILE A 191 -2.02 4.52 9.03
CA ILE A 191 -0.59 4.24 8.97
C ILE A 191 -0.39 3.09 7.99
N GLU A 192 0.58 3.19 7.09
CA GLU A 192 0.92 2.07 6.21
C GLU A 192 2.41 2.04 5.86
N LEU A 193 2.89 0.89 5.40
CA LEU A 193 4.20 0.80 4.79
C LEU A 193 4.10 1.24 3.32
N ALA A 194 4.80 2.31 2.96
CA ALA A 194 4.87 2.86 1.61
C ALA A 194 6.29 2.69 1.05
N TYR A 195 6.43 2.64 -0.27
CA TYR A 195 7.72 2.69 -0.95
C TYR A 195 7.85 4.03 -1.68
N ILE A 196 9.00 4.70 -1.52
CA ILE A 196 9.33 5.94 -2.22
C ILE A 196 10.52 5.64 -3.14
N ASP A 197 10.32 5.73 -4.46
CA ASP A 197 11.33 5.36 -5.45
C ASP A 197 12.48 6.37 -5.49
N GLU A 198 12.19 7.67 -5.32
CA GLU A 198 13.17 8.75 -5.40
C GLU A 198 14.29 8.63 -4.35
N ILE A 199 13.99 8.00 -3.22
CA ILE A 199 14.93 7.76 -2.12
C ILE A 199 15.18 6.27 -1.86
N ASN A 200 14.64 5.40 -2.72
CA ASN A 200 14.82 3.95 -2.69
C ASN A 200 14.61 3.33 -1.28
N THR A 201 13.52 3.69 -0.60
CA THR A 201 13.33 3.37 0.82
C THR A 201 11.87 3.08 1.14
N PHE A 202 11.63 2.05 1.95
CA PHE A 202 10.34 1.87 2.60
C PHE A 202 10.16 2.93 3.69
N CYS A 203 8.98 3.52 3.77
CA CYS A 203 8.61 4.51 4.76
C CYS A 203 7.32 4.10 5.47
N TRP A 204 7.22 4.40 6.76
CA TRP A 204 5.94 4.51 7.42
C TRP A 204 5.26 5.80 6.94
N LEU A 205 4.23 5.64 6.11
CA LEU A 205 3.32 6.72 5.76
C LEU A 205 2.32 6.88 6.90
N ILE A 206 2.33 8.03 7.55
CA ILE A 206 1.37 8.43 8.57
C ILE A 206 0.59 9.61 7.99
N LYS A 207 -0.71 9.41 7.82
CA LYS A 207 -1.59 10.39 7.24
C LYS A 207 -2.45 11.04 8.31
N GLU A 208 -2.57 12.36 8.27
CA GLU A 208 -3.52 13.05 9.13
C GLU A 208 -4.96 12.88 8.64
N LYS A 209 -5.89 12.88 9.57
CA LYS A 209 -7.31 12.95 9.26
C LYS A 209 -7.63 14.31 8.68
N TYR A 210 -8.16 14.32 7.45
CA TYR A 210 -8.49 15.55 6.74
C TYR A 210 -9.50 16.42 7.51
N ASP A 211 -9.21 17.72 7.54
CA ASP A 211 -10.17 18.74 7.98
C ASP A 211 -10.98 19.22 6.78
N VAL A 212 -12.31 19.19 6.91
CA VAL A 212 -13.22 19.66 5.86
C VAL A 212 -13.58 21.12 6.11
N TYR A 213 -13.13 22.00 5.22
CA TYR A 213 -13.50 23.41 5.22
C TYR A 213 -14.63 23.63 4.21
N LYS A 214 -15.70 24.27 4.65
CA LYS A 214 -16.86 24.57 3.80
C LYS A 214 -16.64 25.92 3.12
N ASN A 215 -16.33 25.92 1.83
CA ASN A 215 -16.35 27.13 1.01
C ASN A 215 -17.69 27.22 0.26
N GLN A 216 -18.45 28.28 0.52
CA GLN A 216 -19.72 28.55 -0.18
C GLN A 216 -19.49 29.74 -1.11
N ASP A 217 -19.47 29.52 -2.43
CA ASP A 217 -19.35 30.64 -3.38
C ASP A 217 -20.31 30.63 -4.56
N VAL A 218 -21.26 29.69 -4.68
CA VAL A 218 -22.31 29.78 -5.70
C VAL A 218 -23.63 29.20 -5.17
N GLU A 219 -24.73 29.87 -5.50
CA GLU A 219 -26.10 29.67 -4.98
C GLU A 219 -26.68 28.24 -5.15
N PHE A 220 -26.02 27.36 -5.91
CA PHE A 220 -26.54 26.02 -6.25
C PHE A 220 -25.58 24.83 -6.04
N GLU A 221 -24.32 25.04 -5.67
CA GLU A 221 -23.36 23.93 -5.45
C GLU A 221 -22.51 24.17 -4.19
N LYS A 222 -22.51 23.19 -3.27
CA LYS A 222 -21.63 23.20 -2.09
C LYS A 222 -20.35 22.46 -2.45
N TRP A 223 -19.25 23.20 -2.47
CA TRP A 223 -17.92 22.67 -2.66
C TRP A 223 -17.21 22.64 -1.30
N TYR A 224 -16.46 21.58 -1.07
CA TYR A 224 -15.69 21.40 0.15
C TYR A 224 -14.23 21.26 -0.21
N GLU A 225 -13.42 22.07 0.43
CA GLU A 225 -11.97 21.94 0.36
C GLU A 225 -11.50 21.15 1.56
N TYR A 226 -10.58 20.23 1.31
CA TYR A 226 -9.84 19.58 2.38
C TYR A 226 -8.36 19.64 2.08
N SER A 227 -7.59 19.72 3.16
CA SER A 227 -6.14 19.65 3.16
C SER A 227 -5.75 18.59 4.17
N GLU A 228 -4.80 17.75 3.79
CA GLU A 228 -4.25 16.74 4.67
C GLU A 228 -2.74 16.61 4.43
N LEU A 229 -1.98 16.51 5.52
CA LEU A 229 -0.57 16.20 5.52
C LEU A 229 -0.32 14.69 5.55
N SER A 230 0.63 14.26 4.72
CA SER A 230 1.17 12.90 4.70
C SER A 230 2.63 12.94 5.08
N PHE A 231 2.97 12.27 6.17
CA PHE A 231 4.33 12.21 6.72
C PHE A 231 4.95 10.87 6.35
N TYR A 232 6.13 10.92 5.72
CA TYR A 232 6.88 9.71 5.35
C TYR A 232 8.11 9.61 6.24
N ILE A 233 8.08 8.65 7.16
CA ILE A 233 9.21 8.35 8.04
C ILE A 233 9.93 7.12 7.50
N SER A 234 11.22 7.21 7.19
CA SER A 234 12.03 6.06 6.78
C SER A 234 11.83 4.89 7.75
N ALA A 235 11.40 3.76 7.19
CA ALA A 235 11.11 2.58 7.98
C ALA A 235 12.38 1.86 8.44
N ASN A 236 13.58 2.24 8.01
CA ASN A 236 14.83 1.64 8.52
C ASN A 236 15.69 2.59 9.36
N LYS A 237 15.59 3.91 9.12
CA LYS A 237 16.38 4.93 9.82
C LYS A 237 15.56 5.74 10.83
N ASN A 238 14.23 5.62 10.80
CA ASN A 238 13.31 6.43 11.57
C ASN A 238 13.53 7.94 11.37
N THR A 239 13.86 8.36 10.13
CA THR A 239 14.09 9.75 9.72
C THR A 239 12.90 10.29 8.95
N LEU A 240 12.55 11.57 9.16
CA LEU A 240 11.49 12.20 8.38
C LEU A 240 12.05 12.52 6.99
N GLU A 241 11.54 11.83 5.97
CA GLU A 241 12.05 11.93 4.59
C GLU A 241 11.27 12.96 3.78
N LYS A 242 9.94 12.98 3.95
CA LYS A 242 9.05 13.81 3.14
C LYS A 242 7.79 14.17 3.93
N ILE A 243 7.27 15.35 3.65
CA ILE A 243 5.91 15.73 4.00
C ILE A 243 5.23 16.21 2.74
N GLU A 244 4.08 15.63 2.44
CA GLU A 244 3.23 16.03 1.32
C GLU A 244 1.97 16.69 1.84
N ASN A 245 1.56 17.77 1.18
CA ASN A 245 0.28 18.40 1.43
C ASN A 245 -0.67 18.05 0.29
N ASN A 246 -1.64 17.19 0.57
CA ASN A 246 -2.68 16.82 -0.36
C ASN A 246 -3.84 17.80 -0.20
N LYS A 247 -4.09 18.57 -1.25
CA LYS A 247 -5.22 19.50 -1.33
C LYS A 247 -6.18 19.03 -2.41
N SER A 248 -7.46 18.97 -2.10
CA SER A 248 -8.48 18.59 -3.07
C SER A 248 -9.80 19.30 -2.82
N GLN A 249 -10.64 19.29 -3.85
CA GLN A 249 -11.98 19.88 -3.87
C GLN A 249 -12.99 18.77 -4.17
N VAL A 250 -14.06 18.70 -3.39
CA VAL A 250 -15.15 17.75 -3.63
C VAL A 250 -16.48 18.47 -3.72
N VAL A 251 -17.25 18.17 -4.78
CA VAL A 251 -18.68 18.48 -4.88
C VAL A 251 -19.44 17.45 -4.06
N TYR A 252 -20.20 17.89 -3.05
CA TYR A 252 -21.03 16.96 -2.29
C TYR A 252 -22.52 17.31 -2.39
N CYS A 253 -23.26 16.54 -3.18
CA CYS A 253 -24.72 16.46 -3.11
C CYS A 253 -25.13 15.57 -1.92
N GLY A 254 -25.24 16.12 -0.71
CA GLY A 254 -26.01 15.48 0.38
C GLY A 254 -25.31 15.11 1.70
N TYR A 255 -24.15 15.65 2.06
CA TYR A 255 -23.49 15.30 3.34
C TYR A 255 -24.15 15.91 4.59
N LYS A 256 -24.41 15.09 5.63
CA LYS A 256 -24.79 15.49 7.00
C LYS A 256 -23.61 15.27 7.97
N GLY A 257 -22.58 16.10 7.87
CA GLY A 257 -21.44 16.11 8.81
C GLY A 257 -21.61 17.10 9.96
N LYS A 258 -20.89 16.88 11.07
CA LYS A 258 -20.72 17.90 12.12
C LYS A 258 -19.67 18.91 11.67
N PHE A 259 -20.12 20.10 11.29
CA PHE A 259 -19.26 21.20 10.87
C PHE A 259 -18.71 21.95 12.08
N THR A 260 -17.39 22.13 12.16
CA THR A 260 -16.77 23.18 12.97
C THR A 260 -16.88 24.49 12.20
N LYS A 261 -17.76 25.39 12.64
CA LYS A 261 -17.78 26.76 12.12
C LYS A 261 -16.52 27.47 12.64
N GLU A 262 -15.74 28.05 11.74
CA GLU A 262 -14.77 29.07 12.11
C GLU A 262 -15.51 30.23 12.81
N LYS A 263 -15.01 30.61 13.99
CA LYS A 263 -15.42 31.83 14.67
C LYS A 263 -14.64 32.97 14.02
N ASN A 264 -15.33 33.79 13.22
CA ASN A 264 -14.90 35.15 12.91
C ASN A 264 -14.88 35.99 14.19
#